data_AF-A0A3C1VF32-F1
#
_entry.id   AF-A0A3C1VF32-F1
#
_cell.length_a   1.000
_cell.length_b   1.000
_cell.length_c   1.000
_cell.angle_alpha   90.00
_cell.angle_beta   90.00
_cell.angle_gamma   90.00
#
_symmetry.space_group_name_H-M   'P 1'
#
loop_
_entity.id
_entity.type
_entity.pdbx_description
1 polymer ?
#
loop_
_entity_poly.entity_id
_entity_poly.type
_entity_poly.pdbx_seq_one_letter_code
_entity_poly.pdbx_strand_id
1 'polypeptide(L)'
;GISLATPGENGAKNIIFTSQWDNYPREVSVPLAGKSSHAFLLMAGSTTAMQSQFDNGEVIVTYTDGSTGKLPLRNPVNWWPIDQDYFIDDFAFRRPEPIPPRVDLRTGKIRILDVETFKGKGGKVSGGAATVLDLPLNPQKELKSLTVRALANEVVIGLMSVTLAR
;
A
#
# COMPACT_ATOMS: atom_id res chain seq x y z
N GLY A 1 18.19 -0.31 8.22
CA GLY A 1 16.88 0.20 7.77
C GLY A 1 16.46 -0.54 6.52
N ILE A 2 15.16 -0.59 6.21
CA ILE A 2 14.65 -1.21 4.99
C ILE A 2 14.76 -0.18 3.85
N SER A 3 15.37 -0.55 2.73
CA SER A 3 15.46 0.32 1.55
C SER A 3 14.24 0.10 0.65
N LEU A 4 13.58 1.17 0.25
CA LEU A 4 12.48 1.16 -0.72
C LEU A 4 12.97 1.88 -1.98
N ALA A 5 13.30 1.11 -3.02
CA ALA A 5 13.88 1.64 -4.25
C ALA A 5 12.79 1.78 -5.33
N THR A 6 12.74 2.96 -5.94
CA THR A 6 11.92 3.25 -7.12
C THR A 6 12.81 3.94 -8.16
N PRO A 7 12.59 3.73 -9.48
CA PRO A 7 13.32 4.47 -10.49
C PRO A 7 13.19 5.99 -10.27
N GLY A 8 14.32 6.67 -10.09
CA GLY A 8 14.39 8.11 -9.85
C GLY A 8 14.67 8.96 -11.10
N GLU A 9 14.89 8.31 -12.24
CA GLU A 9 15.12 9.00 -13.51
C GLU A 9 13.85 9.75 -13.95
N ASN A 10 14.03 11.01 -14.35
CA ASN A 10 12.92 11.84 -14.77
C ASN A 10 12.27 11.25 -16.04
N GLY A 11 10.95 11.06 -16.01
CA GLY A 11 10.18 10.45 -17.10
C GLY A 11 10.17 8.92 -17.11
N ALA A 12 10.94 8.24 -16.25
CA ALA A 12 10.85 6.80 -16.10
C ALA A 12 9.54 6.40 -15.40
N LYS A 13 8.91 5.31 -15.87
CA LYS A 13 7.76 4.72 -15.20
C LYS A 13 8.24 4.06 -13.90
N ASN A 14 7.73 4.53 -12.77
CA ASN A 14 8.18 4.13 -11.44
C ASN A 14 7.07 3.55 -10.55
N ILE A 15 5.88 3.33 -11.12
CA ILE A 15 4.71 2.82 -10.41
C ILE A 15 3.86 1.96 -11.34
N ILE A 16 3.42 0.81 -10.83
CA ILE A 16 2.46 -0.08 -11.49
C ILE A 16 1.08 0.28 -10.96
N PHE A 17 0.10 0.49 -11.84
CA PHE A 17 -1.28 0.81 -11.46
C PHE A 17 -2.26 -0.31 -11.78
N THR A 18 -3.24 -0.50 -10.90
CA THR A 18 -4.42 -1.34 -11.13
C THR A 18 -5.70 -0.60 -10.76
N SER A 19 -6.79 -0.89 -11.48
CA SER A 19 -8.12 -0.32 -11.23
C SER A 19 -9.20 -1.19 -11.88
N GLN A 20 -10.46 -0.97 -11.49
CA GLN A 20 -11.62 -1.50 -12.20
C GLN A 20 -11.97 -0.68 -13.46
N TRP A 21 -11.35 0.49 -13.66
CA TRP A 21 -11.47 1.27 -14.89
C TRP A 21 -10.70 0.63 -16.05
N ASP A 22 -11.21 0.79 -17.27
CA ASP A 22 -10.64 0.15 -18.47
C ASP A 22 -9.26 0.69 -18.89
N ASN A 23 -8.83 1.83 -18.33
CA ASN A 23 -7.51 2.42 -18.60
C ASN A 23 -6.37 1.78 -17.79
N TYR A 24 -6.68 0.87 -16.85
CA TYR A 24 -5.71 0.11 -16.09
C TYR A 24 -6.09 -1.38 -16.03
N PRO A 25 -5.12 -2.29 -15.93
CA PRO A 25 -5.42 -3.69 -15.66
C PRO A 25 -6.08 -3.85 -14.28
N ARG A 26 -6.99 -4.82 -14.16
CA ARG A 26 -7.65 -5.13 -12.87
C ARG A 26 -6.69 -5.75 -11.86
N GLU A 27 -5.68 -6.45 -12.34
CA GLU A 27 -4.59 -6.98 -11.54
C GLU A 27 -3.27 -6.98 -12.31
N VAL A 28 -2.15 -6.89 -11.60
CA VAL A 28 -0.80 -7.05 -12.15
C VAL A 28 0.02 -7.89 -11.20
N SER A 29 0.83 -8.80 -11.77
CA SER A 29 1.77 -9.64 -11.01
C SER A 29 3.21 -9.26 -11.32
N VAL A 30 4.03 -9.16 -10.27
CA VAL A 30 5.48 -9.05 -10.37
C VAL A 30 6.12 -10.36 -9.90
N PRO A 31 7.14 -10.88 -10.62
CA PRO A 31 7.84 -12.09 -10.19
C PRO A 31 8.63 -11.82 -8.91
N LEU A 32 8.61 -12.78 -7.99
CA LEU A 32 9.42 -12.80 -6.78
C LEU A 32 10.26 -14.07 -6.76
N ALA A 33 11.36 -14.05 -6.01
CA ALA A 33 12.25 -15.20 -5.87
C ALA A 33 12.89 -15.24 -4.48
N GLY A 34 13.33 -16.42 -4.07
CA GLY A 34 13.91 -16.67 -2.76
C GLY A 34 12.87 -16.83 -1.67
N LYS A 35 13.35 -16.88 -0.43
CA LYS A 35 12.54 -16.92 0.78
C LYS A 35 12.69 -15.63 1.56
N SER A 36 11.65 -15.26 2.28
CA SER A 36 11.65 -14.08 3.17
C SER A 36 10.56 -14.23 4.21
N SER A 37 10.76 -13.63 5.37
CA SER A 37 9.75 -13.53 6.43
C SER A 37 8.81 -12.33 6.24
N HIS A 38 9.20 -11.31 5.47
CA HIS A 38 8.40 -10.09 5.28
C HIS A 38 8.63 -9.48 3.90
N ALA A 39 7.56 -8.92 3.32
CA ALA A 39 7.65 -8.00 2.19
C ALA A 39 7.18 -6.61 2.62
N PHE A 40 8.04 -5.61 2.44
CA PHE A 40 7.71 -4.21 2.64
C PHE A 40 7.33 -3.57 1.31
N LEU A 41 6.14 -2.99 1.25
CA LEU A 41 5.54 -2.41 0.06
C LEU A 41 5.49 -0.90 0.19
N LEU A 42 5.95 -0.16 -0.82
CA LEU A 42 5.63 1.25 -0.95
C LEU A 42 4.47 1.38 -1.94
N MET A 43 3.33 1.85 -1.45
CA MET A 43 2.11 1.92 -2.24
C MET A 43 1.49 3.30 -2.22
N ALA A 44 0.91 3.72 -3.32
CA ALA A 44 0.24 5.02 -3.45
C ALA A 44 -0.96 4.87 -4.37
N GLY A 45 -2.04 5.59 -4.10
CA GLY A 45 -3.24 5.46 -4.92
C GLY A 45 -4.37 6.36 -4.45
N SER A 46 -5.51 6.25 -5.11
CA SER A 46 -6.72 7.00 -4.77
C SER A 46 -7.81 6.08 -4.24
N THR A 47 -8.60 6.62 -3.31
CA THR A 47 -9.83 6.03 -2.80
C THR A 47 -10.72 7.17 -2.30
N THR A 48 -12.03 6.95 -2.18
CA THR A 48 -12.97 7.94 -1.67
C THR A 48 -13.63 7.49 -0.37
N ALA A 49 -14.36 8.40 0.26
CA ALA A 49 -15.14 8.09 1.47
C ALA A 49 -16.22 7.02 1.22
N MET A 50 -16.76 6.92 0.00
CA MET A 50 -17.76 5.91 -0.34
C MET A 50 -17.19 4.50 -0.37
N GLN A 51 -15.88 4.35 -0.60
CA GLN A 51 -15.19 3.06 -0.57
C GLN A 51 -14.69 2.69 0.84
N SER A 52 -15.13 3.36 1.90
CA SER A 52 -14.67 3.13 3.27
C SER A 52 -15.20 1.82 3.88
N GLN A 53 -14.42 1.22 4.78
CA GLN A 53 -14.82 0.05 5.58
C GLN A 53 -15.06 -1.23 4.77
N PHE A 54 -14.44 -1.36 3.60
CA PHE A 54 -14.32 -2.63 2.90
C PHE A 54 -13.03 -2.68 2.08
N ASP A 55 -12.73 -3.85 1.53
CA ASP A 55 -11.48 -4.10 0.84
C ASP A 55 -11.52 -3.42 -0.53
N ASN A 56 -10.72 -2.38 -0.69
CA ASN A 56 -10.57 -1.62 -1.93
C ASN A 56 -9.76 -2.41 -2.95
N GLY A 57 -8.82 -3.20 -2.45
CA GLY A 57 -7.98 -4.10 -3.22
C GLY A 57 -7.33 -5.13 -2.33
N GLU A 58 -6.47 -5.95 -2.92
CA GLU A 58 -5.66 -6.92 -2.19
C GLU A 58 -4.27 -7.04 -2.81
N VAL A 59 -3.28 -7.31 -1.95
CA VAL A 59 -1.95 -7.78 -2.36
C VAL A 59 -1.86 -9.26 -2.03
N ILE A 60 -1.57 -10.06 -3.04
CA ILE A 60 -1.55 -11.53 -2.96
C ILE A 60 -0.14 -12.00 -3.25
N VAL A 61 0.49 -12.68 -2.30
CA VAL A 61 1.75 -13.38 -2.56
C VAL A 61 1.44 -14.83 -2.88
N THR A 62 2.03 -15.33 -3.97
CA THR A 62 1.96 -16.73 -4.37
C THR A 62 3.32 -17.37 -4.14
N TYR A 63 3.31 -18.55 -3.51
CA TYR A 63 4.49 -19.39 -3.31
C TYR A 63 4.61 -20.41 -4.44
N THR A 64 5.80 -21.01 -4.60
CA THR A 64 6.02 -22.03 -5.65
C THR A 64 5.21 -23.31 -5.43
N ASP A 65 4.82 -23.60 -4.18
CA ASP A 65 3.92 -24.70 -3.81
C ASP A 65 2.44 -24.43 -4.13
N GLY A 66 2.11 -23.27 -4.71
CA GLY A 66 0.75 -22.86 -5.07
C GLY A 66 -0.06 -22.24 -3.93
N SER A 67 0.45 -22.26 -2.70
CA SER A 67 -0.21 -21.57 -1.58
C SER A 67 -0.09 -20.05 -1.71
N THR A 68 -0.95 -19.32 -1.00
CA THR A 68 -1.00 -17.86 -1.07
C THR A 68 -1.10 -17.19 0.29
N GLY A 69 -0.45 -16.04 0.44
CA GLY A 69 -0.70 -15.06 1.51
C GLY A 69 -1.44 -13.84 0.95
N LYS A 70 -2.23 -13.16 1.78
CA LYS A 70 -3.01 -11.99 1.37
C LYS A 70 -2.89 -10.84 2.37
N LEU A 71 -2.79 -9.62 1.84
CA LEU A 71 -2.93 -8.37 2.56
C LEU A 71 -4.09 -7.57 1.93
N PRO A 72 -5.26 -7.46 2.59
CA PRO A 72 -6.33 -6.60 2.11
C PRO A 72 -5.92 -5.13 2.22
N LEU A 73 -6.29 -4.33 1.23
CA LEU A 73 -6.13 -2.88 1.23
C LEU A 73 -7.48 -2.26 1.60
N ARG A 74 -7.59 -1.82 2.85
CA ARG A 74 -8.84 -1.35 3.45
C ARG A 74 -8.64 0.04 4.02
N ASN A 75 -9.48 0.99 3.63
CA ASN A 75 -9.53 2.31 4.24
C ASN A 75 -10.56 2.33 5.40
N PRO A 76 -10.32 3.12 6.44
CA PRO A 76 -9.14 3.96 6.72
C PRO A 76 -7.97 3.20 7.37
N VAL A 77 -7.97 1.85 7.36
CA VAL A 77 -7.06 1.03 8.15
C VAL A 77 -5.61 1.14 7.63
N ASN A 78 -5.35 0.57 6.46
CA ASN A 78 -4.02 0.50 5.86
C ASN A 78 -3.97 1.08 4.43
N TRP A 79 -5.13 1.32 3.79
CA TRP A 79 -5.20 1.97 2.48
C TRP A 79 -5.55 3.44 2.65
N TRP A 80 -4.62 4.33 2.32
CA TRP A 80 -4.74 5.77 2.51
C TRP A 80 -4.57 6.47 1.16
N PRO A 81 -5.45 7.43 0.82
CA PRO A 81 -5.35 8.15 -0.44
C PRO A 81 -4.03 8.95 -0.51
N ILE A 82 -3.54 9.12 -1.73
CA ILE A 82 -2.26 9.75 -2.01
C ILE A 82 -2.26 11.23 -1.63
N ASP A 83 -3.37 11.93 -1.80
CA ASP A 83 -3.48 13.38 -1.70
C ASP A 83 -3.94 13.89 -0.33
N GLN A 84 -4.26 12.98 0.60
CA GLN A 84 -4.74 13.34 1.92
C GLN A 84 -4.45 12.28 2.99
N ASP A 85 -4.45 12.72 4.24
CA ASP A 85 -4.46 11.89 5.42
C ASP A 85 -5.86 11.89 6.04
N TYR A 86 -6.32 10.74 6.54
CA TYR A 86 -7.64 10.65 7.16
C TYR A 86 -7.74 11.51 8.41
N PHE A 87 -8.87 12.20 8.55
CA PHE A 87 -9.23 12.86 9.78
C PHE A 87 -9.67 11.80 10.80
N ILE A 88 -8.72 11.31 11.59
CA ILE A 88 -8.99 10.31 12.61
C ILE A 88 -9.66 10.99 13.81
N ASP A 89 -10.88 10.57 14.13
CA ASP A 89 -11.67 10.97 15.27
C ASP A 89 -12.36 9.76 15.91
N ASP A 90 -13.18 9.98 16.95
CA ASP A 90 -13.96 8.89 17.56
C ASP A 90 -15.25 8.56 16.80
N PHE A 91 -15.48 9.20 15.64
CA PHE A 91 -16.72 9.12 14.87
C PHE A 91 -16.50 8.43 13.51
N ALA A 92 -16.24 9.19 12.45
CA ALA A 92 -16.24 8.69 11.07
C ALA A 92 -15.06 7.76 10.77
N PHE A 93 -13.93 7.94 11.48
CA PHE A 93 -12.70 7.16 11.26
C PHE A 93 -12.04 6.75 12.59
N ARG A 94 -12.75 5.98 13.40
CA ARG A 94 -12.25 5.40 14.66
C ARG A 94 -11.24 4.27 14.38
N ARG A 95 -10.06 4.31 15.01
CA ARG A 95 -9.05 3.23 14.93
C ARG A 95 -8.27 3.02 16.24
N PRO A 96 -8.13 1.78 16.73
CA PRO A 96 -7.13 1.43 17.74
C PRO A 96 -5.80 0.93 17.14
N GLU A 97 -5.71 0.66 15.84
CA GLU A 97 -4.51 0.09 15.21
C GLU A 97 -3.47 1.16 14.81
N PRO A 98 -2.15 0.83 14.84
CA PRO A 98 -1.09 1.73 14.41
C PRO A 98 -1.29 2.28 12.99
N ILE A 99 -0.96 3.57 12.81
CA ILE A 99 -1.00 4.21 11.48
C ILE A 99 0.19 3.71 10.67
N PRO A 100 -0.01 3.21 9.43
CA PRO A 100 1.10 2.80 8.61
C PRO A 100 2.02 4.00 8.31
N PRO A 101 3.35 3.79 8.21
CA PRO A 101 4.27 4.87 7.87
C PRO A 101 3.88 5.56 6.56
N ARG A 102 3.94 6.89 6.54
CA ARG A 102 3.65 7.71 5.37
C ARG A 102 4.96 8.30 4.82
N VAL A 103 5.14 8.30 3.51
CA VAL A 103 6.29 8.89 2.84
C VAL A 103 5.81 10.05 1.98
N ASP A 104 6.18 11.27 2.34
CA ASP A 104 5.83 12.46 1.58
C ASP A 104 6.60 12.45 0.25
N LEU A 105 5.91 12.21 -0.86
CA LEU A 105 6.54 11.91 -2.15
C LEU A 105 7.37 13.07 -2.70
N ARG A 106 7.01 14.31 -2.37
CA ARG A 106 7.77 15.50 -2.77
C ARG A 106 9.14 15.59 -2.11
N THR A 107 9.27 15.14 -0.86
CA THR A 107 10.46 15.40 -0.03
C THR A 107 11.21 14.13 0.36
N GLY A 108 10.60 12.96 0.20
CA GLY A 108 11.09 11.69 0.72
C GLY A 108 11.00 11.56 2.24
N LYS A 109 10.38 12.54 2.95
CA LYS A 109 10.28 12.52 4.40
C LYS A 109 9.34 11.40 4.86
N ILE A 110 9.82 10.58 5.77
CA ILE A 110 9.03 9.52 6.42
C ILE A 110 8.34 10.12 7.65
N ARG A 111 7.03 9.91 7.76
CA ARG A 111 6.19 10.27 8.89
C ARG A 111 5.70 8.99 9.57
N ILE A 112 6.16 8.78 10.80
CA ILE A 112 5.61 7.76 11.71
C ILE A 112 4.58 8.48 12.56
N LEU A 113 3.30 8.16 12.34
CA LEU A 113 2.20 8.85 12.98
C LEU A 113 1.70 8.03 14.16
N ASP A 114 1.73 8.63 15.34
CA ASP A 114 1.12 8.05 16.53
C ASP A 114 -0.37 8.41 16.59
N VAL A 115 -1.22 7.44 16.93
CA VAL A 115 -2.69 7.59 16.86
C VAL A 115 -3.17 8.67 17.82
N GLU A 116 -2.63 8.72 19.03
CA GLU A 116 -3.05 9.67 20.07
C GLU A 116 -2.74 11.11 19.66
N THR A 117 -1.53 11.33 19.15
CA THR A 117 -1.07 12.66 18.74
C THR A 117 -1.57 13.09 17.37
N PHE A 118 -1.99 12.15 16.51
CA PHE A 118 -2.49 12.45 15.16
C PHE A 118 -4.01 12.71 15.11
N LYS A 119 -4.75 12.38 16.17
CA LYS A 119 -6.19 12.62 16.26
C LYS A 119 -6.55 14.06 15.91
N GLY A 120 -7.50 14.22 14.99
CA GLY A 120 -7.97 15.52 14.48
C GLY A 120 -7.02 16.27 13.55
N LYS A 121 -5.91 15.66 13.08
CA LYS A 121 -4.88 16.32 12.24
C LYS A 121 -4.87 15.87 10.78
N GLY A 122 -5.90 15.15 10.32
CA GLY A 122 -6.05 14.79 8.92
C GLY A 122 -6.20 16.00 7.99
N GLY A 123 -6.03 15.79 6.70
CA GLY A 123 -6.11 16.87 5.71
C GLY A 123 -5.29 16.59 4.45
N LYS A 124 -5.22 17.58 3.55
CA LYS A 124 -4.49 17.46 2.29
C LYS A 124 -2.99 17.33 2.50
N VAL A 125 -2.35 16.48 1.70
CA VAL A 125 -0.89 16.29 1.65
C VAL A 125 -0.36 16.88 0.35
N SER A 126 0.30 18.04 0.43
CA SER A 126 0.84 18.71 -0.76
C SER A 126 1.96 17.90 -1.40
N GLY A 127 1.79 17.53 -2.67
CA GLY A 127 2.74 16.66 -3.39
C GLY A 127 2.52 15.17 -3.16
N GLY A 128 1.52 14.81 -2.35
CA GLY A 128 1.10 13.45 -2.11
C GLY A 128 1.98 12.66 -1.13
N ALA A 129 1.43 11.57 -0.61
CA ALA A 129 2.12 10.62 0.24
C ALA A 129 1.81 9.17 -0.15
N ALA A 130 2.85 8.35 -0.14
CA ALA A 130 2.75 6.90 -0.22
C ALA A 130 2.66 6.29 1.18
N THR A 131 2.13 5.08 1.26
CA THR A 131 2.00 4.28 2.48
C THR A 131 2.98 3.12 2.41
N VAL A 132 3.71 2.88 3.50
CA VAL A 132 4.53 1.68 3.69
C VAL A 132 3.68 0.61 4.34
N LEU A 133 3.58 -0.55 3.70
CA LEU A 133 2.84 -1.70 4.22
C LEU A 133 3.79 -2.87 4.49
N ASP A 134 3.55 -3.57 5.58
CA ASP A 134 4.21 -4.84 5.91
C ASP A 134 3.27 -5.99 5.57
N LEU A 135 3.76 -6.93 4.76
CA LEU A 135 3.12 -8.21 4.50
C LEU A 135 3.99 -9.31 5.12
N PRO A 136 3.56 -9.91 6.25
CA PRO A 136 4.19 -11.11 6.79
C PRO A 136 4.14 -12.26 5.78
N LEU A 137 5.27 -12.97 5.65
CA LEU A 137 5.47 -14.09 4.73
C LEU A 137 5.90 -15.34 5.50
N ASN A 138 5.74 -16.50 4.86
CA ASN A 138 6.30 -17.75 5.37
C ASN A 138 7.78 -17.90 4.95
N PRO A 139 8.75 -17.83 5.88
CA PRO A 139 10.18 -17.92 5.56
C PRO A 139 10.63 -19.31 5.11
N GLN A 140 9.78 -20.35 5.26
CA GLN A 140 10.09 -21.70 4.82
C GLN A 140 9.70 -21.94 3.36
N LYS A 141 8.87 -21.08 2.78
CA LYS A 141 8.33 -21.24 1.42
C LYS A 141 9.07 -20.36 0.42
N GLU A 142 9.29 -20.91 -0.77
CA GLU A 142 9.88 -20.19 -1.89
C GLU A 142 8.82 -19.29 -2.54
N LEU A 143 9.14 -18.01 -2.72
CA LEU A 143 8.26 -17.03 -3.35
C LEU A 143 8.23 -17.24 -4.86
N LYS A 144 7.06 -16.97 -5.47
CA LYS A 144 6.85 -17.02 -6.92
C LYS A 144 6.47 -15.67 -7.49
N SER A 145 5.49 -15.01 -6.90
CA SER A 145 5.00 -13.71 -7.39
C SER A 145 4.25 -12.94 -6.32
N LEU A 146 4.11 -11.64 -6.55
CA LEU A 146 3.20 -10.76 -5.83
C LEU A 146 2.25 -10.11 -6.82
N THR A 147 0.96 -10.23 -6.55
CA THR A 147 -0.12 -9.70 -7.38
C THR A 147 -0.84 -8.60 -6.63
N VAL A 148 -1.05 -7.46 -7.28
CA VAL A 148 -1.88 -6.38 -6.78
C VAL A 148 -3.18 -6.40 -7.57
N ARG A 149 -4.32 -6.42 -6.89
CA ARG A 149 -5.65 -6.49 -7.50
C ARG A 149 -6.57 -5.41 -6.96
N ALA A 150 -7.26 -4.71 -7.85
CA ALA A 150 -8.33 -3.80 -7.47
C ALA A 150 -9.64 -4.58 -7.29
N LEU A 151 -10.37 -4.31 -6.20
CA LEU A 151 -11.66 -4.94 -5.89
C LEU A 151 -12.81 -3.93 -5.99
N ALA A 152 -12.59 -2.70 -5.50
CA ALA A 152 -13.59 -1.65 -5.53
C ALA A 152 -13.61 -0.89 -6.86
N ASN A 153 -14.75 -0.30 -7.19
CA ASN A 153 -14.84 0.72 -8.23
C ASN A 153 -14.23 2.04 -7.73
N GLU A 154 -13.82 2.91 -8.66
CA GLU A 154 -13.34 4.27 -8.40
C GLU A 154 -12.03 4.37 -7.59
N VAL A 155 -11.32 3.25 -7.41
CA VAL A 155 -10.00 3.23 -6.78
C VAL A 155 -8.91 3.04 -7.83
N VAL A 156 -7.76 3.68 -7.61
CA VAL A 156 -6.53 3.40 -8.34
C VAL A 156 -5.50 2.95 -7.32
N ILE A 157 -4.95 1.75 -7.50
CA ILE A 157 -3.96 1.18 -6.58
C ILE A 157 -2.62 1.12 -7.28
N GLY A 158 -1.63 1.79 -6.70
CA GLY A 158 -0.28 1.85 -7.22
C GLY A 158 0.73 1.10 -6.35
N LEU A 159 1.55 0.27 -6.98
CA LEU A 159 2.72 -0.36 -6.37
C LEU A 159 3.99 0.31 -6.87
N MET A 160 4.74 0.94 -5.97
CA MET A 160 5.98 1.64 -6.29
C MET A 160 7.21 0.76 -6.06
N SER A 161 7.25 0.01 -4.95
CA SER A 161 8.36 -0.89 -4.65
C SER A 161 7.93 -2.09 -3.81
N VAL A 162 8.66 -3.19 -3.94
CA VAL A 162 8.59 -4.38 -3.07
C VAL A 162 9.99 -4.70 -2.58
N THR A 163 10.19 -4.69 -1.27
CA THR A 163 11.46 -5.05 -0.64
C THR A 163 11.27 -6.26 0.25
N LEU A 164 12.01 -7.34 -0.02
CA LEU A 164 12.00 -8.54 0.81
C LEU A 164 12.97 -8.37 1.99
N ALA A 165 12.51 -8.69 3.19
CA ALA A 165 13.37 -8.76 4.37
C ALA A 165 14.28 -9.99 4.25
N ARG A 166 15.57 -9.76 4.02
CA ARG A 166 16.60 -10.78 3.92
C ARG A 166 17.72 -10.48 4.90
#